data_AF-A0A949ME71-F1
#
_entry.id   AF-A0A949ME71-F1
#
_cell.length_a   1.000
_cell.length_b   1.000
_cell.length_c   1.000
_cell.angle_alpha   90.00
_cell.angle_beta   90.00
_cell.angle_gamma   90.00
#
_symmetry.space_group_name_H-M   'P 1'
#
loop_
_entity.id
_entity.type
_entity.pdbx_description
1 polymer ?
#
loop_
_entity_poly.entity_id
_entity_poly.type
_entity_poly.pdbx_seq_one_letter_code
_entity_poly.pdbx_strand_id
1 'polypeptide(L)'
;MKLRSSTNRTEDQGGYALAIVLIFCTLGLFVMASVLALSSNDSALTQRNNEYFSTLSAAEAATEKGLSQMTSDFMDQGAATVDGNLSAYRGAVPTAAESSRWNQFVFKNTSGVTNALGVQLVSDWAANSLLSQYRGLSGYAATYEITSIAQDLQGRQVSAGVQQDVQLATVPTCQFAIFYNLDMEINPSGLMGISGPVHCNGNIYLDPPGQLVFTNDVTSSQNIYTNKSPNDPKTRKSGTVAFQGARDSGTGTFDIPIGTNSSPSAVDAILQI
;
A
#
# COMPACT_ATOMS: atom_id res chain seq x y z
N MET A 1 58.45 16.17 -93.76
CA MET A 1 58.91 16.63 -92.44
C MET A 1 57.75 17.28 -91.71
N LYS A 2 57.45 16.83 -90.48
CA LYS A 2 56.40 17.25 -89.53
C LYS A 2 54.93 16.96 -89.90
N LEU A 3 54.35 15.98 -89.20
CA LEU A 3 52.98 16.02 -88.70
C LEU A 3 52.99 15.53 -87.24
N ARG A 4 52.45 16.38 -86.35
CA ARG A 4 52.41 16.23 -84.89
C ARG A 4 51.44 15.12 -84.49
N SER A 5 51.87 14.20 -83.64
CA SER A 5 50.96 13.37 -82.84
C SER A 5 50.80 14.02 -81.47
N SER A 6 49.56 14.36 -81.13
CA SER A 6 49.16 14.93 -79.85
C SER A 6 49.09 13.81 -78.81
N THR A 7 50.07 13.75 -77.91
CA THR A 7 49.99 12.88 -76.73
C THR A 7 48.94 13.45 -75.78
N ASN A 8 47.85 12.70 -75.57
CA ASN A 8 46.81 13.00 -74.59
C ASN A 8 47.46 13.19 -73.21
N ARG A 9 47.20 14.35 -72.58
CA ARG A 9 47.43 14.56 -71.15
C ARG A 9 46.48 13.62 -70.40
N THR A 10 46.99 12.57 -69.80
CA THR A 10 46.31 11.92 -68.67
C THR A 10 46.39 12.88 -67.50
N GLU A 11 45.23 13.44 -67.12
CA GLU A 11 45.09 14.16 -65.87
C GLU A 11 45.50 13.23 -64.72
N ASP A 12 46.39 13.72 -63.87
CA ASP A 12 46.84 13.02 -62.66
C ASP A 12 45.73 13.06 -61.61
N GLN A 13 44.66 12.30 -61.84
CA GLN A 13 43.58 12.08 -60.88
C GLN A 13 43.97 10.89 -60.00
N GLY A 14 44.58 11.12 -58.82
CA GLY A 14 44.98 9.97 -57.99
C GLY A 14 45.32 10.14 -56.51
N GLY A 15 45.38 11.36 -55.95
CA GLY A 15 45.86 11.56 -54.57
C GLY A 15 44.82 11.58 -53.45
N TYR A 16 43.53 11.76 -53.75
CA TYR A 16 42.52 12.10 -52.74
C TYR A 16 41.77 10.91 -52.12
N ALA A 17 41.85 9.72 -52.72
CA ALA A 17 41.10 8.55 -52.27
C ALA A 17 41.49 8.09 -50.86
N LEU A 18 42.78 8.06 -50.54
CA LEU A 18 43.28 7.70 -49.21
C LEU A 18 42.82 8.71 -48.14
N ALA A 19 42.91 10.00 -48.44
CA ALA A 19 42.49 11.07 -47.52
C ALA A 19 40.99 11.00 -47.23
N ILE A 20 40.16 10.74 -48.25
CA ILE A 20 38.71 10.56 -48.10
C ILE A 20 38.40 9.32 -47.23
N VAL A 21 39.06 8.19 -47.47
CA VAL A 21 38.88 6.97 -46.66
C VAL A 21 39.29 7.21 -45.20
N LEU A 22 40.40 7.90 -44.95
CA LEU A 22 40.82 8.25 -43.59
C LEU A 22 39.81 9.14 -42.89
N ILE A 23 39.27 10.15 -43.58
CA ILE A 23 38.20 11.01 -43.04
C ILE A 23 36.97 10.18 -42.69
N PHE A 24 36.48 9.33 -43.60
CA PHE A 24 35.35 8.45 -43.31
C PHE A 24 35.62 7.47 -42.17
N CYS A 25 36.84 6.92 -42.06
CA CYS A 25 37.24 6.09 -40.92
C CYS A 25 37.21 6.88 -39.61
N THR A 26 37.74 8.10 -39.59
CA THR A 26 37.74 8.93 -38.37
C THR A 26 36.32 9.32 -37.95
N LEU A 27 35.44 9.64 -38.91
CA LEU A 27 34.03 9.92 -38.65
C LEU A 27 33.31 8.67 -38.11
N GLY A 28 33.58 7.49 -38.69
CA GLY A 28 33.02 6.23 -38.22
C GLY A 28 33.45 5.89 -36.79
N LEU A 29 34.73 6.06 -36.47
CA LEU A 29 35.25 5.87 -35.12
C LEU A 29 34.66 6.88 -34.14
N PHE A 30 34.46 8.14 -34.56
CA PHE A 30 33.85 9.17 -33.73
C PHE A 30 32.39 8.85 -33.40
N VAL A 31 31.61 8.40 -34.39
CA VAL A 31 30.23 7.96 -34.18
C VAL A 31 30.20 6.73 -33.26
N MET A 32 31.07 5.74 -33.48
CA MET A 32 31.15 4.55 -32.62
C MET A 32 31.50 4.92 -31.18
N ALA A 33 32.50 5.79 -30.97
CA ALA A 33 32.86 6.28 -29.64
C ALA A 33 31.69 7.01 -28.97
N SER A 34 30.94 7.81 -29.73
CA SER A 34 29.76 8.52 -29.23
C SER A 34 28.65 7.55 -28.80
N VAL A 35 28.36 6.54 -29.60
CA VAL A 35 27.35 5.50 -29.30
C VAL A 35 27.77 4.66 -28.10
N LEU A 36 29.05 4.30 -27.98
CA LEU A 36 29.56 3.55 -26.82
C LEU A 36 29.47 4.38 -25.53
N ALA A 37 29.75 5.68 -25.59
CA ALA A 37 29.60 6.58 -24.45
C ALA A 37 28.13 6.69 -24.02
N LEU A 38 27.21 6.87 -24.97
CA LEU A 38 25.77 6.88 -24.70
C LEU A 38 25.29 5.55 -24.09
N SER A 39 25.65 4.42 -24.70
CA SER A 39 25.27 3.08 -24.21
C SER A 39 25.82 2.80 -22.80
N SER A 40 27.04 3.24 -22.51
CA SER A 40 27.63 3.10 -21.18
C SER A 40 26.88 3.93 -20.13
N ASN A 41 26.48 5.15 -20.48
CA ASN A 41 25.68 6.02 -19.63
C ASN A 41 24.28 5.44 -19.39
N ASP A 42 23.62 4.94 -20.44
CA ASP A 42 22.29 4.33 -20.33
C ASP A 42 22.31 3.08 -19.45
N SER A 43 23.35 2.25 -19.57
CA SER A 43 23.57 1.09 -18.69
C SER A 43 23.80 1.53 -17.24
N ALA A 44 24.62 2.56 -17.01
CA ALA A 44 24.86 3.08 -15.67
C ALA A 44 23.59 3.66 -15.04
N LEU A 45 22.81 4.44 -15.78
CA LEU A 45 21.53 4.98 -15.33
C LEU A 45 20.52 3.88 -15.03
N THR A 46 20.41 2.88 -15.91
CA THR A 46 19.50 1.73 -15.72
C THR A 46 19.84 0.95 -14.46
N GLN A 47 21.12 0.63 -14.25
CA GLN A 47 21.53 -0.07 -13.04
C GLN A 47 21.29 0.78 -11.78
N ARG A 48 21.51 2.10 -11.83
CA ARG A 48 21.25 2.98 -10.67
C ARG A 48 19.77 3.05 -10.36
N ASN A 49 18.93 3.05 -11.39
CA ASN A 49 17.49 3.00 -11.25
C ASN A 49 17.03 1.69 -10.60
N ASN A 50 17.59 0.56 -11.01
CA ASN A 50 17.31 -0.75 -10.38
C ASN A 50 17.77 -0.79 -8.91
N GLU A 51 18.96 -0.28 -8.61
CA GLU A 51 19.46 -0.15 -7.23
C GLU A 51 18.58 0.78 -6.37
N TYR A 52 18.08 1.88 -6.96
CA TYR A 52 17.14 2.78 -6.29
C TYR A 52 15.85 2.06 -5.90
N PHE A 53 15.20 1.33 -6.80
CA PHE A 53 13.99 0.57 -6.47
C PHE A 53 14.25 -0.52 -5.44
N SER A 54 15.39 -1.22 -5.54
CA SER A 54 15.78 -2.21 -4.54
C SER A 54 15.99 -1.60 -3.15
N THR A 55 16.57 -0.39 -3.10
CA THR A 55 16.77 0.36 -1.85
C THR A 55 15.46 0.92 -1.30
N LEU A 56 14.56 1.37 -2.18
CA LEU A 56 13.23 1.84 -1.80
C LEU A 56 12.43 0.72 -1.13
N SER A 57 12.37 -0.46 -1.74
CA SER A 57 11.70 -1.62 -1.14
C SER A 57 12.34 -2.06 0.19
N ALA A 58 13.65 -1.83 0.38
CA ALA A 58 14.27 -2.06 1.68
C ALA A 58 13.79 -1.04 2.73
N ALA A 59 13.68 0.24 2.37
CA ALA A 59 13.12 1.26 3.24
C ALA A 59 11.65 0.97 3.58
N GLU A 60 10.83 0.53 2.61
CA GLU A 60 9.45 0.09 2.82
C GLU A 60 9.38 -1.09 3.78
N ALA A 61 10.20 -2.12 3.58
CA ALA A 61 10.24 -3.26 4.49
C ALA A 61 10.56 -2.86 5.94
N ALA A 62 11.38 -1.83 6.12
CA ALA A 62 11.71 -1.31 7.43
C ALA A 62 10.55 -0.55 8.09
N THR A 63 9.83 0.29 7.33
CA THR A 63 8.63 0.97 7.87
C THR A 63 7.50 -0.02 8.15
N GLU A 64 7.27 -0.99 7.27
CA GLU A 64 6.26 -2.05 7.43
C GLU A 64 6.53 -2.93 8.66
N LYS A 65 7.81 -3.21 8.97
CA LYS A 65 8.17 -3.95 10.19
C LYS A 65 7.79 -3.17 11.45
N GLY A 66 8.12 -1.88 11.49
CA GLY A 66 7.73 -1.00 12.60
C GLY A 66 6.21 -0.88 12.75
N LEU A 67 5.51 -0.72 11.62
CA LEU A 67 4.05 -0.66 11.55
C LEU A 67 3.39 -1.96 12.01
N SER A 68 3.92 -3.12 11.60
CA SER A 68 3.38 -4.42 11.99
C SER A 68 3.46 -4.63 13.50
N GLN A 69 4.59 -4.26 14.11
CA GLN A 69 4.75 -4.34 15.57
C GLN A 69 3.79 -3.37 16.29
N MET A 70 3.68 -2.13 15.81
CA MET A 70 2.76 -1.13 16.35
C MET A 70 1.30 -1.59 16.26
N THR A 71 0.91 -2.17 15.12
CA THR A 71 -0.45 -2.66 14.90
C THR A 71 -0.75 -3.85 15.82
N SER A 72 0.18 -4.78 16.00
CA SER A 72 0.00 -5.90 16.93
C SER A 72 -0.23 -5.40 18.36
N ASP A 73 0.65 -4.51 18.86
CA ASP A 73 0.52 -3.95 20.21
C ASP A 73 -0.78 -3.16 20.39
N PHE A 74 -1.23 -2.44 19.36
CA PHE A 74 -2.51 -1.72 19.39
C PHE A 74 -3.71 -2.68 19.49
N MET A 75 -3.72 -3.76 18.70
CA MET A 75 -4.82 -4.71 18.69
C MET A 75 -4.87 -5.55 19.98
N ASP A 76 -3.70 -5.88 20.54
CA ASP A 76 -3.60 -6.74 21.73
C ASP A 76 -3.77 -5.98 23.05
N GLN A 77 -3.26 -4.74 23.14
CA GLN A 77 -3.13 -4.02 24.41
C GLN A 77 -3.64 -2.57 24.36
N GLY A 78 -3.98 -2.05 23.17
CA GLY A 78 -4.56 -0.73 22.98
C GLY A 78 -3.56 0.42 22.95
N ALA A 79 -4.11 1.64 22.90
CA ALA A 79 -3.38 2.89 22.67
C ALA A 79 -2.23 3.16 23.66
N ALA A 80 -2.45 2.89 24.95
CA ALA A 80 -1.48 3.20 26.00
C ALA A 80 -0.16 2.43 25.83
N THR A 81 -0.23 1.18 25.38
CA THR A 81 0.97 0.37 25.09
C THR A 81 1.73 0.93 23.89
N VAL A 82 1.02 1.39 22.85
CA VAL A 82 1.65 2.01 21.67
C VAL A 82 2.48 3.23 22.06
N ASP A 83 1.92 4.11 22.88
CA ASP A 83 2.64 5.31 23.35
C ASP A 83 3.84 4.98 24.24
N GLY A 84 3.73 3.93 25.05
CA GLY A 84 4.84 3.43 25.88
C GLY A 84 5.98 2.76 25.09
N ASN A 85 5.65 2.12 23.96
CA ASN A 85 6.58 1.29 23.18
C ASN A 85 7.21 2.00 21.98
N LEU A 86 7.03 3.32 21.82
CA LEU A 86 7.61 4.07 20.69
C LEU A 86 9.13 3.87 20.52
N SER A 87 9.87 3.71 21.61
CA SER A 87 11.31 3.43 21.57
C SER A 87 11.62 2.04 20.97
N ALA A 88 10.80 1.04 21.25
CA ALA A 88 10.94 -0.31 20.71
C ALA A 88 10.69 -0.31 19.20
N TYR A 89 9.64 0.37 18.72
CA TYR A 89 9.35 0.47 17.29
C TYR A 89 10.47 1.19 16.53
N ARG A 90 11.10 2.21 17.12
CA ARG A 90 12.27 2.88 16.52
C ARG A 90 13.46 1.94 16.32
N GLY A 91 13.58 0.88 17.12
CA GLY A 91 14.62 -0.14 16.97
C GLY A 91 14.24 -1.31 16.03
N ALA A 92 13.00 -1.35 15.53
CA ALA A 92 12.46 -2.47 14.77
C ALA A 92 12.89 -2.49 13.29
N VAL A 93 14.19 -2.35 13.03
CA VAL A 93 14.75 -2.43 11.67
C VAL A 93 14.94 -3.89 11.21
N PRO A 94 14.86 -4.18 9.89
CA PRO A 94 15.18 -5.51 9.37
C PRO A 94 16.63 -5.91 9.66
N THR A 95 16.86 -7.16 10.04
CA THR A 95 18.16 -7.66 10.50
C THR A 95 18.62 -8.88 9.72
N ALA A 96 19.93 -9.09 9.65
CA ALA A 96 20.53 -10.24 8.97
C ALA A 96 20.02 -11.62 9.45
N ALA A 97 19.53 -11.68 10.70
CA ALA A 97 18.96 -12.90 11.28
C ALA A 97 17.62 -13.29 10.62
N GLU A 98 16.86 -12.30 10.12
CA GLU A 98 15.60 -12.52 9.41
C GLU A 98 15.85 -12.85 7.95
N SER A 99 16.81 -12.16 7.32
CA SER A 99 17.29 -12.46 5.98
C SER A 99 18.69 -11.92 5.77
N SER A 100 19.56 -12.73 5.17
CA SER A 100 20.92 -12.31 4.80
C SER A 100 20.94 -11.12 3.83
N ARG A 101 19.85 -10.91 3.07
CA ARG A 101 19.67 -9.75 2.18
C ARG A 101 19.79 -8.42 2.92
N TRP A 102 19.40 -8.36 4.18
CA TRP A 102 19.44 -7.11 4.95
C TRP A 102 20.86 -6.61 5.24
N ASN A 103 21.89 -7.47 5.12
CA ASN A 103 23.30 -7.04 5.19
C ASN A 103 23.73 -6.11 4.05
N GLN A 104 22.95 -6.03 2.96
CA GLN A 104 23.22 -5.10 1.86
C GLN A 104 22.85 -3.66 2.22
N PHE A 105 22.00 -3.44 3.23
CA PHE A 105 21.43 -2.13 3.53
C PHE A 105 21.80 -1.67 4.94
N VAL A 106 21.96 -0.36 5.10
CA VAL A 106 21.89 0.29 6.42
C VAL A 106 20.63 1.13 6.48
N PHE A 107 19.86 0.94 7.56
CA PHE A 107 18.65 1.72 7.82
C PHE A 107 18.97 2.91 8.71
N LYS A 108 18.40 4.07 8.39
CA LYS A 108 18.57 5.31 9.15
C LYS A 108 17.25 6.00 9.35
N ASN A 109 17.13 6.73 10.46
CA ASN A 109 16.03 7.67 10.62
C ASN A 109 16.34 9.00 9.90
N THR A 110 15.37 9.91 9.89
CA THR A 110 15.51 11.25 9.27
C THR A 110 16.58 12.12 9.94
N SER A 111 17.01 11.80 11.17
CA SER A 111 18.14 12.44 11.85
C SER A 111 19.51 11.82 11.53
N GLY A 112 19.55 10.77 10.70
CA GLY A 112 20.78 10.09 10.29
C GLY A 112 21.31 9.03 11.26
N VAL A 113 20.57 8.68 12.31
CA VAL A 113 20.94 7.62 13.25
C VAL A 113 20.78 6.27 12.56
N THR A 114 21.84 5.45 12.57
CA THR A 114 21.84 4.12 11.96
C THR A 114 21.11 3.09 12.82
N ASN A 115 20.58 2.06 12.16
CA ASN A 115 19.78 1.00 12.76
C ASN A 115 18.57 1.52 13.55
N ALA A 116 17.98 2.61 13.06
CA ALA A 116 16.83 3.24 13.67
C ALA A 116 15.79 3.65 12.62
N LEU A 117 14.53 3.46 12.96
CA LEU A 117 13.38 4.08 12.30
C LEU A 117 13.09 5.43 12.97
N GLY A 118 12.50 6.36 12.23
CA GLY A 118 11.79 7.49 12.84
C GLY A 118 10.37 7.06 13.14
N VAL A 119 9.96 7.13 14.40
CA VAL A 119 8.56 6.89 14.79
C VAL A 119 8.14 8.02 15.70
N GLN A 120 7.10 8.75 15.34
CA GLN A 120 6.61 9.89 16.12
C GLN A 120 5.11 10.04 16.06
N LEU A 121 4.55 10.57 17.15
CA LEU A 121 3.15 10.99 17.23
C LEU A 121 3.03 12.36 16.56
N VAL A 122 2.22 12.45 15.50
CA VAL A 122 1.96 13.68 14.73
C VAL A 122 0.70 14.37 15.21
N SER A 123 -0.36 13.61 15.49
CA SER A 123 -1.60 14.11 16.07
C SER A 123 -1.96 13.30 17.31
N ASP A 124 -2.13 13.99 18.44
CA ASP A 124 -2.51 13.38 19.71
C ASP A 124 -3.91 12.75 19.66
N TRP A 125 -4.16 11.85 20.60
CA TRP A 125 -5.41 11.12 20.73
C TRP A 125 -6.58 12.06 21.02
N ALA A 126 -7.47 12.20 20.04
CA ALA A 126 -8.65 13.04 20.15
C ALA A 126 -9.84 12.43 19.40
N ALA A 127 -11.05 12.84 19.82
CA ALA A 127 -12.28 12.48 19.13
C ALA A 127 -12.35 13.26 17.81
N ASN A 128 -12.24 12.55 16.69
CA ASN A 128 -12.19 13.12 15.35
C ASN A 128 -12.96 12.25 14.34
N SER A 129 -13.27 12.83 13.19
CA SER A 129 -13.73 12.05 12.04
C SER A 129 -12.58 11.19 11.51
N LEU A 130 -12.89 9.94 11.21
CA LEU A 130 -11.88 8.98 10.74
C LEU A 130 -11.55 9.18 9.26
N LEU A 131 -10.34 8.78 8.90
CA LEU A 131 -9.79 8.90 7.55
C LEU A 131 -9.94 7.60 6.76
N SER A 132 -9.54 7.65 5.48
CA SER A 132 -9.48 6.49 4.57
C SER A 132 -10.83 5.75 4.48
N GLN A 133 -10.82 4.43 4.66
CA GLN A 133 -11.96 3.52 4.58
C GLN A 133 -13.03 3.70 5.68
N TYR A 134 -12.72 4.46 6.75
CA TYR A 134 -13.65 4.70 7.86
C TYR A 134 -14.26 6.11 7.81
N ARG A 135 -14.13 6.80 6.68
CA ARG A 135 -14.73 8.13 6.47
C ARG A 135 -16.23 8.11 6.76
N GLY A 136 -16.71 9.11 7.50
CA GLY A 136 -18.11 9.21 7.92
C GLY A 136 -18.35 8.67 9.32
N LEU A 137 -17.44 7.86 9.86
CA LEU A 137 -17.43 7.45 11.25
C LEU A 137 -16.63 8.45 12.11
N SER A 138 -17.02 8.56 13.36
CA SER A 138 -16.25 9.26 14.40
C SER A 138 -15.54 8.24 15.28
N GLY A 139 -14.33 8.55 15.70
CA GLY A 139 -13.57 7.71 16.61
C GLY A 139 -12.60 8.50 17.46
N TYR A 140 -12.03 7.83 18.46
CA TYR A 140 -10.91 8.36 19.21
C TYR A 140 -9.63 7.90 18.51
N ALA A 141 -8.86 8.83 17.95
CA ALA A 141 -7.78 8.49 17.02
C ALA A 141 -6.54 9.37 17.22
N ALA A 142 -5.39 8.79 16.93
CA ALA A 142 -4.09 9.44 16.84
C ALA A 142 -3.41 9.08 15.53
N THR A 143 -2.49 9.94 15.08
CA THR A 143 -1.72 9.72 13.84
C THR A 143 -0.26 9.62 14.19
N TYR A 144 0.37 8.54 13.75
CA TYR A 144 1.80 8.30 13.88
C TYR A 144 2.45 8.38 12.51
N GLU A 145 3.65 8.92 12.48
CA GLU A 145 4.52 8.92 11.30
C GLU A 145 5.65 7.93 11.54
N ILE A 146 5.84 7.03 10.57
CA ILE A 146 6.91 6.04 10.53
C ILE A 146 7.79 6.34 9.32
N THR A 147 9.08 6.57 9.54
CA THR A 147 10.05 6.91 8.51
C THR A 147 11.26 5.99 8.54
N SER A 148 11.78 5.68 7.35
CA SER A 148 13.02 4.94 7.19
C SER A 148 13.77 5.43 5.96
N ILE A 149 15.08 5.52 6.07
CA ILE A 149 16.00 5.75 4.95
C ILE A 149 16.90 4.52 4.86
N ALA A 150 16.79 3.77 3.76
CA ALA A 150 17.73 2.70 3.46
C ALA A 150 18.86 3.24 2.58
N GLN A 151 20.07 2.76 2.82
CA GLN A 151 21.24 3.01 1.97
C GLN A 151 21.90 1.69 1.61
N ASP A 152 22.09 1.46 0.30
CA ASP A 152 22.85 0.30 -0.20
C ASP A 152 24.34 0.43 0.18
N LEU A 153 24.96 -0.66 0.62
CA LEU A 153 26.38 -0.73 0.99
C LEU A 153 27.24 -1.46 -0.04
N GLN A 154 26.64 -2.21 -0.97
CA GLN A 154 27.33 -3.09 -1.92
C GLN A 154 27.28 -2.58 -3.36
N GLY A 155 26.32 -1.71 -3.69
CA GLY A 155 26.17 -1.07 -5.01
C GLY A 155 26.76 0.34 -5.09
N ARG A 156 26.10 1.24 -5.82
CA ARG A 156 26.50 2.66 -5.96
C ARG A 156 26.11 3.54 -4.77
N GLN A 157 25.87 2.93 -3.61
CA GLN A 157 25.49 3.58 -2.37
C GLN A 157 24.27 4.50 -2.49
N VAL A 158 23.31 4.10 -3.33
CA VAL A 158 22.04 4.79 -3.48
C VAL A 158 21.29 4.76 -2.16
N SER A 159 20.65 5.87 -1.81
CA SER A 159 19.76 5.97 -0.65
C SER A 159 18.34 6.25 -1.12
N ALA A 160 17.36 5.66 -0.44
CA ALA A 160 15.95 5.89 -0.67
C ALA A 160 15.23 5.96 0.68
N GLY A 161 14.22 6.82 0.78
CA GLY A 161 13.46 7.05 2.01
C GLY A 161 11.98 6.80 1.80
N VAL A 162 11.33 6.29 2.84
CA VAL A 162 9.89 6.04 2.90
C VAL A 162 9.35 6.70 4.17
N GLN A 163 8.17 7.31 4.03
CA GLN A 163 7.37 7.85 5.11
C GLN A 163 5.96 7.28 5.01
N GLN A 164 5.43 6.82 6.13
CA GLN A 164 4.06 6.33 6.26
C GLN A 164 3.37 7.04 7.41
N ASP A 165 2.24 7.67 7.12
CA ASP A 165 1.35 8.25 8.13
C ASP A 165 0.21 7.27 8.39
N VAL A 166 0.07 6.85 9.64
CA VAL A 166 -0.83 5.79 10.06
C VAL A 166 -1.74 6.34 11.15
N GLN A 167 -3.05 6.21 10.93
CA GLN A 167 -4.06 6.58 11.92
C GLN A 167 -4.49 5.33 12.69
N LEU A 168 -4.18 5.30 13.99
CA LEU A 168 -4.75 4.33 14.92
C LEU A 168 -6.04 4.91 15.47
N ALA A 169 -7.11 4.13 15.46
CA ALA A 169 -8.43 4.61 15.82
C ALA A 169 -9.24 3.55 16.59
N THR A 170 -9.89 3.99 17.66
CA THR A 170 -10.94 3.23 18.34
C THR A 170 -12.29 3.78 17.92
N VAL A 171 -13.11 2.92 17.32
CA VAL A 171 -14.42 3.28 16.76
C VAL A 171 -15.51 2.84 17.72
N PRO A 172 -16.27 3.76 18.33
CA PRO A 172 -17.39 3.38 19.18
C PRO A 172 -18.47 2.67 18.37
N THR A 173 -18.85 1.46 18.76
CA THR A 173 -19.90 0.68 18.08
C THR A 173 -21.29 1.30 18.24
N CYS A 174 -21.50 2.12 19.28
CA CYS A 174 -22.76 2.80 19.55
C CYS A 174 -23.16 3.86 18.52
N GLN A 175 -22.29 4.19 17.55
CA GLN A 175 -22.63 5.10 16.46
C GLN A 175 -23.38 4.40 15.31
N PHE A 176 -23.32 3.07 15.23
CA PHE A 176 -24.06 2.31 14.24
C PHE A 176 -25.52 2.17 14.67
N ALA A 177 -26.44 2.32 13.72
CA ALA A 177 -27.84 1.97 13.96
C ALA A 177 -27.99 0.46 14.19
N ILE A 178 -27.20 -0.33 13.45
CA ILE A 178 -27.14 -1.79 13.59
C ILE A 178 -25.69 -2.23 13.42
N PHE A 179 -25.18 -2.98 14.41
CA PHE A 179 -23.88 -3.63 14.36
C PHE A 179 -24.03 -5.12 14.69
N TYR A 180 -23.40 -5.99 13.89
CA TYR A 180 -23.34 -7.44 14.15
C TYR A 180 -21.91 -7.96 14.00
N ASN A 181 -21.47 -8.82 14.94
CA ASN A 181 -20.18 -9.50 14.85
C ASN A 181 -20.24 -10.79 14.00
N LEU A 182 -21.38 -11.45 13.97
CA LEU A 182 -21.66 -12.65 13.17
C LEU A 182 -22.48 -12.27 11.93
N ASP A 183 -22.83 -13.25 11.10
CA ASP A 183 -23.76 -13.04 9.99
C ASP A 183 -25.07 -12.38 10.48
N MET A 184 -25.52 -11.37 9.73
CA MET A 184 -26.70 -10.58 10.04
C MET A 184 -27.79 -10.85 9.00
N GLU A 185 -29.03 -11.00 9.45
CA GLU A 185 -30.19 -11.15 8.57
C GLU A 185 -31.30 -10.16 8.96
N ILE A 186 -31.80 -9.39 7.99
CA ILE A 186 -32.84 -8.36 8.19
C ILE A 186 -34.00 -8.57 7.22
N ASN A 187 -35.11 -9.11 7.73
CA ASN A 187 -36.27 -9.52 6.91
C ASN A 187 -37.62 -8.95 7.41
N PRO A 188 -37.80 -7.61 7.47
CA PRO A 188 -39.06 -7.00 7.89
C PRO A 188 -40.23 -7.34 6.97
N SER A 189 -41.40 -7.58 7.57
CA SER A 189 -42.65 -7.80 6.84
C SER A 189 -43.41 -6.52 6.47
N GLY A 190 -43.13 -5.41 7.17
CA GLY A 190 -43.64 -4.08 6.85
C GLY A 190 -42.56 -3.19 6.22
N LEU A 191 -42.83 -1.89 6.10
CA LEU A 191 -41.80 -0.91 5.78
C LEU A 191 -40.87 -0.74 6.99
N MET A 192 -39.56 -0.94 6.78
CA MET A 192 -38.50 -0.64 7.74
C MET A 192 -37.51 0.33 7.10
N GLY A 193 -37.39 1.52 7.67
CA GLY A 193 -36.36 2.49 7.32
C GLY A 193 -35.25 2.48 8.37
N ILE A 194 -33.99 2.35 7.95
CA ILE A 194 -32.81 2.42 8.82
C ILE A 194 -32.02 3.67 8.42
N SER A 195 -31.91 4.60 9.36
CA SER A 195 -31.37 5.94 9.10
C SER A 195 -29.91 6.16 9.51
N GLY A 196 -29.37 5.30 10.37
CA GLY A 196 -27.95 5.34 10.76
C GLY A 196 -27.11 4.30 10.00
N PRO A 197 -25.78 4.38 10.12
CA PRO A 197 -24.87 3.45 9.44
C PRO A 197 -25.05 2.03 9.98
N VAL A 198 -24.86 1.06 9.10
CA VAL A 198 -25.00 -0.37 9.41
C VAL A 198 -23.69 -1.09 9.08
N HIS A 199 -23.20 -1.90 10.01
CA HIS A 199 -22.01 -2.71 9.81
C HIS A 199 -22.20 -4.15 10.28
N CYS A 200 -21.63 -5.10 9.54
CA CYS A 200 -21.57 -6.50 9.91
C CYS A 200 -20.18 -7.08 9.65
N ASN A 201 -19.53 -7.66 10.67
CA ASN A 201 -18.27 -8.38 10.49
C ASN A 201 -18.45 -9.69 9.70
N GLY A 202 -19.68 -10.22 9.65
CA GLY A 202 -20.07 -11.38 8.84
C GLY A 202 -20.70 -11.00 7.50
N ASN A 203 -21.45 -11.92 6.92
CA ASN A 203 -22.32 -11.68 5.77
C ASN A 203 -23.59 -10.93 6.19
N ILE A 204 -24.17 -10.17 5.26
CA ILE A 204 -25.48 -9.54 5.42
C ILE A 204 -26.47 -10.23 4.48
N TYR A 205 -27.59 -10.72 5.00
CA TYR A 205 -28.69 -11.33 4.22
C TYR A 205 -29.96 -10.49 4.33
N LEU A 206 -30.55 -10.16 3.18
CA LEU A 206 -31.70 -9.26 3.08
C LEU A 206 -32.73 -9.87 2.13
N ASP A 207 -33.75 -10.50 2.70
CA ASP A 207 -34.93 -11.05 2.02
C ASP A 207 -36.23 -10.59 2.71
N PRO A 208 -36.46 -9.26 2.83
CA PRO A 208 -37.69 -8.75 3.41
C PRO A 208 -38.89 -9.11 2.52
N PRO A 209 -40.00 -9.64 3.05
CA PRO A 209 -41.23 -9.73 2.28
C PRO A 209 -41.94 -8.37 2.12
N GLY A 210 -41.56 -7.38 2.94
CA GLY A 210 -42.00 -5.98 2.85
C GLY A 210 -41.00 -5.08 2.12
N GLN A 211 -40.78 -3.87 2.67
CA GLN A 211 -39.83 -2.90 2.12
C GLN A 211 -38.76 -2.59 3.16
N LEU A 212 -37.48 -2.74 2.80
CA LEU A 212 -36.34 -2.36 3.63
C LEU A 212 -35.58 -1.23 2.93
N VAL A 213 -35.40 -0.11 3.63
CA VAL A 213 -34.69 1.06 3.10
C VAL A 213 -33.56 1.43 4.04
N PHE A 214 -32.34 1.43 3.54
CA PHE A 214 -31.17 2.00 4.21
C PHE A 214 -30.95 3.40 3.67
N THR A 215 -31.07 4.43 4.52
CA THR A 215 -30.82 5.82 4.11
C THR A 215 -29.38 6.27 4.37
N ASN A 216 -28.54 5.39 4.91
CA ASN A 216 -27.13 5.62 5.23
C ASN A 216 -26.30 4.41 4.75
N ASP A 217 -25.00 4.45 4.99
CA ASP A 217 -24.05 3.48 4.49
C ASP A 217 -24.23 2.11 5.15
N VAL A 218 -24.13 1.06 4.32
CA VAL A 218 -24.19 -0.34 4.74
C VAL A 218 -22.89 -1.02 4.35
N THR A 219 -22.19 -1.53 5.36
CA THR A 219 -20.87 -2.15 5.20
C THR A 219 -20.87 -3.58 5.74
N SER A 220 -20.14 -4.46 5.06
CA SER A 220 -19.91 -5.84 5.51
C SER A 220 -18.45 -6.20 5.31
N SER A 221 -17.87 -6.97 6.23
CA SER A 221 -16.52 -7.50 6.05
C SER A 221 -16.49 -8.71 5.13
N GLN A 222 -17.63 -9.38 4.95
CA GLN A 222 -17.81 -10.40 3.92
C GLN A 222 -18.72 -9.85 2.82
N ASN A 223 -19.84 -10.52 2.52
CA ASN A 223 -20.71 -10.17 1.41
C ASN A 223 -22.07 -9.62 1.88
N ILE A 224 -22.62 -8.69 1.11
CA ILE A 224 -24.00 -8.23 1.26
C ILE A 224 -24.86 -8.91 0.19
N TYR A 225 -25.79 -9.74 0.62
CA TYR A 225 -26.74 -10.42 -0.24
C TYR A 225 -28.16 -9.86 -0.08
N THR A 226 -28.82 -9.63 -1.22
CA THR A 226 -30.26 -9.28 -1.27
C THR A 226 -31.11 -10.54 -1.49
N ASN A 227 -30.74 -11.62 -0.80
CA ASN A 227 -31.47 -12.88 -0.75
C ASN A 227 -31.41 -13.45 0.67
N LYS A 228 -32.14 -14.55 0.88
CA LYS A 228 -32.21 -15.20 2.19
C LYS A 228 -30.89 -15.84 2.57
N SER A 229 -30.64 -15.96 3.87
CA SER A 229 -29.54 -16.78 4.35
C SER A 229 -29.68 -18.24 3.87
N PRO A 230 -28.58 -18.93 3.53
CA PRO A 230 -28.58 -20.38 3.29
C PRO A 230 -29.18 -21.17 4.46
N ASN A 231 -29.02 -20.65 5.68
CA ASN A 231 -29.49 -21.28 6.92
C ASN A 231 -30.95 -20.94 7.25
N ASP A 232 -31.60 -20.06 6.48
CA ASP A 232 -32.99 -19.70 6.71
C ASP A 232 -33.94 -20.71 6.04
N PRO A 233 -34.74 -21.48 6.83
CA PRO A 233 -35.66 -22.47 6.28
C PRO A 233 -36.93 -21.85 5.70
N LYS A 234 -37.20 -20.56 5.93
CA LYS A 234 -38.43 -19.91 5.48
C LYS A 234 -38.32 -19.48 4.02
N THR A 235 -39.34 -19.83 3.24
CA THR A 235 -39.54 -19.28 1.90
C THR A 235 -40.46 -18.08 1.99
N ARG A 236 -40.00 -16.93 1.50
CA ARG A 236 -40.77 -15.69 1.44
C ARG A 236 -40.93 -15.26 -0.01
N LYS A 237 -41.95 -14.44 -0.27
CA LYS A 237 -41.97 -13.64 -1.49
C LYS A 237 -41.06 -12.44 -1.25
N SER A 238 -39.93 -12.38 -1.94
CA SER A 238 -38.99 -11.27 -1.81
C SER A 238 -39.68 -9.94 -2.19
N GLY A 239 -39.59 -8.99 -1.27
CA GLY A 239 -39.99 -7.61 -1.44
C GLY A 239 -38.81 -6.77 -1.94
N THR A 240 -38.73 -5.51 -1.49
CA THR A 240 -37.77 -4.54 -2.02
C THR A 240 -36.74 -4.16 -0.97
N VAL A 241 -35.46 -4.20 -1.35
CA VAL A 241 -34.33 -3.61 -0.60
C VAL A 241 -33.83 -2.39 -1.37
N ALA A 242 -33.80 -1.22 -0.72
CA ALA A 242 -33.28 0.01 -1.29
C ALA A 242 -32.10 0.53 -0.46
N PHE A 243 -30.98 0.81 -1.13
CA PHE A 243 -29.82 1.48 -0.55
C PHE A 243 -29.78 2.91 -1.09
N GLN A 244 -29.83 3.90 -0.20
CA GLN A 244 -29.69 5.32 -0.55
C GLN A 244 -28.33 5.89 -0.11
N GLY A 245 -27.58 5.16 0.72
CA GLY A 245 -26.17 5.39 1.02
C GLY A 245 -25.25 4.40 0.27
N ALA A 246 -23.96 4.42 0.60
CA ALA A 246 -22.98 3.48 0.07
C ALA A 246 -23.29 2.03 0.51
N ARG A 247 -22.88 1.08 -0.32
CA ARG A 247 -23.04 -0.36 -0.06
C ARG A 247 -21.73 -1.06 -0.39
N ASP A 248 -20.93 -1.33 0.63
CA ASP A 248 -19.58 -1.87 0.47
C ASP A 248 -19.44 -3.22 1.15
N SER A 249 -18.88 -4.18 0.42
CA SER A 249 -18.54 -5.53 0.89
C SER A 249 -17.02 -5.67 0.94
N GLY A 250 -16.49 -6.55 1.79
CA GLY A 250 -15.05 -6.71 1.99
C GLY A 250 -14.38 -5.58 2.78
N THR A 251 -15.14 -4.87 3.61
CA THR A 251 -14.61 -3.84 4.52
C THR A 251 -13.88 -4.47 5.72
N GLY A 252 -13.07 -3.71 6.45
CA GLY A 252 -12.41 -4.22 7.67
C GLY A 252 -13.42 -4.67 8.74
N THR A 253 -13.04 -5.61 9.60
CA THR A 253 -13.83 -5.98 10.78
C THR A 253 -13.58 -4.99 11.92
N PHE A 254 -14.58 -4.74 12.75
CA PHE A 254 -14.39 -4.04 14.03
C PHE A 254 -14.32 -5.03 15.17
N ASP A 255 -13.23 -5.00 15.94
CA ASP A 255 -13.13 -5.79 17.16
C ASP A 255 -14.02 -5.20 18.26
N ILE A 256 -14.90 -6.05 18.80
CA ILE A 256 -15.53 -5.79 20.08
C ILE A 256 -14.75 -6.59 21.11
N PRO A 257 -14.05 -5.94 22.05
CA PRO A 257 -13.38 -6.65 23.13
C PRO A 257 -14.43 -7.29 24.05
N ILE A 258 -14.78 -8.54 23.76
CA ILE A 258 -15.62 -9.39 24.61
C ILE A 258 -14.75 -10.54 25.13
N GLY A 259 -14.02 -10.28 26.23
CA GLY A 259 -13.05 -11.24 26.78
C GLY A 259 -11.67 -11.10 26.15
N THR A 260 -11.04 -12.23 25.78
CA THR A 260 -9.63 -12.27 25.31
C THR A 260 -9.47 -12.25 23.79
N ASN A 261 -10.54 -12.42 22.99
CA ASN A 261 -10.55 -12.20 21.54
C ASN A 261 -12.00 -12.06 21.01
N SER A 262 -12.16 -11.53 19.79
CA SER A 262 -13.46 -11.30 19.13
C SER A 262 -13.86 -12.41 18.14
N SER A 263 -13.23 -13.58 18.21
CA SER A 263 -13.51 -14.67 17.27
C SER A 263 -14.99 -15.09 17.30
N PRO A 264 -15.57 -15.57 16.19
CA PRO A 264 -16.96 -16.05 16.19
C PRO A 264 -17.25 -17.05 17.31
N SER A 265 -16.28 -17.92 17.63
CA SER A 265 -16.35 -18.87 18.74
C SER A 265 -16.34 -18.22 20.12
N ALA A 266 -15.57 -17.15 20.32
CA ALA A 266 -15.53 -16.44 21.60
C ALA A 266 -16.82 -15.66 21.85
N VAL A 267 -17.43 -15.11 20.80
CA VAL A 267 -18.73 -14.45 20.89
C VAL A 267 -19.86 -15.45 21.11
N ASP A 268 -19.84 -16.61 20.43
CA ASP A 268 -20.83 -17.68 20.65
C ASP A 268 -20.79 -18.23 22.09
N ALA A 269 -19.60 -18.37 22.67
CA ALA A 269 -19.43 -18.83 24.06
C ALA A 269 -20.15 -17.95 25.10
N ILE A 270 -20.37 -16.66 24.81
CA ILE A 270 -21.09 -15.73 25.70
C ILE A 270 -22.61 -15.95 25.64
N LEU A 271 -23.11 -16.44 24.51
CA LEU A 271 -24.54 -16.75 24.32
C LEU A 271 -24.92 -18.10 24.95
N GLN A 272 -23.93 -18.95 25.27
CA GLN A 272 -24.13 -20.27 25.86
C GLN A 272 -24.06 -20.30 27.40
N ILE A 273 -24.12 -19.14 28.07
CA ILE A 273 -24.24 -19.00 29.54
C ILE A 273 -25.71 -19.13 29.93
#